data_AF-A0A7X7Z502-F1
#
_entry.id   AF-A0A7X7Z502-F1
#
_cell.length_a   1.000
_cell.length_b   1.000
_cell.length_c   1.000
_cell.angle_alpha   90.00
_cell.angle_beta   90.00
_cell.angle_gamma   90.00
#
_symmetry.space_group_name_H-M   'P 1'
#
loop_
_entity.id
_entity.type
_entity.pdbx_description
1 polymer ?
#
loop_
_entity_poly.entity_id
_entity_poly.type
_entity_poly.pdbx_seq_one_letter_code
_entity_poly.pdbx_strand_id
1 'polypeptide(L)'
;MFRKDNIWSGIFAGMVTSLAGWILFWLIGKLLDRLTGIEPYLQQWQVYLLGLIPPILLMRFYFINRKMDTAGKGVLIILFFLGLGYFAYLKIKGYLL
;
A
#
# COMPACT_ATOMS: atom_id res chain seq x y z
N MET A 1 20.29 -22.10 -6.70
CA MET A 1 19.21 -21.39 -7.42
C MET A 1 17.94 -21.43 -6.56
N PHE A 2 17.89 -20.69 -5.44
CA PHE A 2 16.72 -20.69 -4.55
C PHE A 2 15.69 -19.66 -5.02
N ARG A 3 15.00 -19.93 -6.12
CA ARG A 3 13.73 -19.24 -6.40
C ARG A 3 12.68 -19.88 -5.49
N LYS A 4 12.63 -19.45 -4.22
CA LYS A 4 11.51 -19.78 -3.35
C LYS A 4 10.35 -18.84 -3.72
N ASP A 5 9.82 -19.06 -4.92
CA ASP A 5 8.57 -18.46 -5.35
C ASP A 5 7.47 -19.06 -4.46
N ASN A 6 7.00 -18.26 -3.51
CA ASN A 6 6.03 -18.69 -2.52
C ASN A 6 5.06 -17.54 -2.28
N ILE A 7 3.78 -17.86 -2.19
CA ILE A 7 2.74 -16.87 -1.94
C ILE A 7 2.97 -16.11 -0.63
N TRP A 8 3.51 -16.81 0.37
CA TRP A 8 3.81 -16.25 1.69
C TRP A 8 4.88 -15.15 1.66
N SER A 9 5.89 -15.27 0.80
CA SER A 9 6.89 -14.20 0.66
C SER A 9 6.28 -12.96 -0.01
N GLY A 10 5.38 -13.17 -0.96
CA GLY A 10 4.54 -12.13 -1.55
C GLY A 10 3.67 -11.41 -0.54
N ILE A 11 2.92 -12.16 0.27
CA ILE A 11 2.07 -11.64 1.34
C ILE A 11 2.88 -10.78 2.32
N PHE A 12 3.98 -11.32 2.83
CA PHE A 12 4.84 -10.63 3.78
C PHE A 12 5.42 -9.34 3.17
N ALA A 13 5.97 -9.43 1.97
CA ALA A 13 6.53 -8.26 1.29
C ALA A 13 5.46 -7.21 0.96
N GLY A 14 4.25 -7.64 0.58
CA GLY A 14 3.09 -6.77 0.41
C GLY A 14 2.73 -6.02 1.69
N MET A 15 2.61 -6.72 2.82
CA MET A 15 2.32 -6.07 4.11
C MET A 15 3.40 -5.06 4.51
N VAL A 16 4.67 -5.45 4.42
CA VAL A 16 5.80 -4.58 4.79
C VAL A 16 5.86 -3.34 3.89
N THR A 17 5.69 -3.50 2.58
CA THR A 17 5.76 -2.37 1.65
C THR A 17 4.55 -1.44 1.77
N SER A 18 3.35 -1.96 2.04
CA SER A 18 2.17 -1.15 2.34
C SER A 18 2.37 -0.31 3.62
N LEU A 19 2.85 -0.93 4.69
CA LEU A 19 3.08 -0.24 5.96
C LEU A 19 4.17 0.84 5.81
N ALA A 20 5.29 0.48 5.16
CA ALA A 20 6.37 1.43 4.88
C ALA A 20 5.88 2.59 4.02
N GLY A 21 5.07 2.32 3.00
CA GLY A 21 4.45 3.35 2.16
C GLY A 21 3.57 4.31 2.96
N TRP A 22 2.68 3.77 3.79
CA TRP A 22 1.82 4.58 4.64
C TRP A 22 2.62 5.49 5.59
N ILE A 23 3.62 4.94 6.28
CA ILE A 23 4.51 5.71 7.17
C ILE A 23 5.23 6.81 6.39
N LEU A 24 5.79 6.48 5.22
CA LEU A 24 6.52 7.43 4.38
C LEU A 24 5.64 8.61 3.98
N PHE A 25 4.45 8.35 3.45
CA PHE A 25 3.55 9.42 3.00
C PHE A 25 2.95 10.21 4.16
N TRP A 26 2.76 9.59 5.33
CA TRP A 26 2.37 10.31 6.54
C TRP A 26 3.46 11.29 7.00
N LEU A 27 4.73 10.86 7.00
CA LEU A 27 5.87 11.74 7.32
C LEU A 27 6.01 12.88 6.29
N ILE A 28 5.84 12.58 5.00
CA ILE A 28 5.82 13.60 3.95
C ILE A 28 4.69 14.61 4.19
N GLY A 29 3.49 14.13 4.53
CA GLY A 29 2.37 15.01 4.91
C GLY A 29 2.74 15.94 6.07
N LYS A 30 3.34 15.40 7.13
CA LYS A 30 3.80 16.20 8.28
C LYS A 30 4.91 17.20 7.95
N LEU A 31 5.78 16.87 7.00
CA LEU A 31 6.79 17.81 6.51
C LEU A 31 6.12 18.95 5.72
N LEU A 32 5.15 18.63 4.87
CA LEU A 32 4.41 19.62 4.08
C LEU A 32 3.54 20.52 4.95
N ASP A 33 2.90 19.97 5.98
CA ASP A 33 2.19 20.74 7.02
C ASP A 33 3.09 21.87 7.55
N ARG A 34 4.33 21.54 7.95
CA ARG A 34 5.30 22.52 8.48
C ARG A 34 5.80 23.52 7.45
N LEU A 35 5.98 23.11 6.20
CA LEU A 35 6.50 23.97 5.15
C LEU A 35 5.46 24.95 4.59
N THR A 36 4.20 24.55 4.59
CA THR A 36 3.11 25.31 3.96
C THR A 36 2.21 26.02 4.95
N GLY A 37 2.19 25.59 6.22
CA GLY A 37 1.27 26.07 7.24
C GLY A 37 -0.18 25.60 7.06
N ILE A 38 -0.44 24.69 6.10
CA ILE A 38 -1.76 24.12 5.84
C ILE A 38 -1.85 22.76 6.56
N GLU A 39 -2.75 22.62 7.54
CA GLU A 39 -2.93 21.38 8.29
C GLU A 39 -4.37 20.83 8.22
N PRO A 40 -4.59 19.57 7.79
CA PRO A 40 -3.62 18.66 7.19
C PRO A 40 -3.41 18.94 5.69
N TYR A 41 -2.16 19.08 5.25
CA TYR A 41 -1.82 19.22 3.83
C TYR A 41 -2.20 17.97 3.03
N LEU A 42 -1.88 16.79 3.57
CA LEU A 42 -2.37 15.51 3.04
C LEU A 42 -3.49 14.98 3.93
N GLN A 43 -4.69 14.90 3.38
CA GLN A 43 -5.83 14.25 4.01
C GLN A 43 -5.56 12.76 4.18
N GLN A 44 -6.16 12.15 5.20
CA GLN A 44 -5.93 10.74 5.54
C GLN A 44 -6.22 9.78 4.37
N TRP A 45 -7.23 10.07 3.56
CA TRP A 45 -7.54 9.27 2.37
C TRP A 45 -6.46 9.40 1.28
N GLN A 46 -5.81 10.56 1.14
CA GLN A 46 -4.71 10.78 0.21
C GLN A 46 -3.49 9.97 0.66
N VAL A 47 -3.14 10.03 1.94
CA VAL A 47 -2.05 9.22 2.53
C VAL A 47 -2.32 7.73 2.33
N TYR A 48 -3.57 7.29 2.52
CA TYR A 48 -3.97 5.91 2.30
C TYR A 48 -3.76 5.48 0.83
N LEU A 49 -4.28 6.23 -0.14
CA LEU A 49 -4.14 5.91 -1.57
C LEU A 49 -2.67 5.94 -2.02
N LEU A 50 -1.91 6.94 -1.58
CA LEU A 50 -0.47 7.03 -1.88
C LEU A 50 0.29 5.86 -1.27
N GLY A 51 -0.09 5.42 -0.07
CA GLY A 51 0.49 4.25 0.60
C GLY A 51 0.32 2.93 -0.18
N LEU A 52 -0.62 2.84 -1.13
CA LEU A 52 -0.78 1.68 -2.01
C LEU A 52 0.22 1.66 -3.18
N ILE A 53 0.91 2.78 -3.47
CA ILE A 53 1.85 2.85 -4.60
C ILE A 53 3.04 1.87 -4.41
N PRO A 54 3.73 1.83 -3.24
CA PRO A 54 4.85 0.90 -3.05
C PRO A 54 4.50 -0.59 -3.25
N PRO A 55 3.43 -1.15 -2.66
CA PRO A 55 3.05 -2.55 -2.92
C PRO A 55 2.62 -2.79 -4.38
N ILE A 56 2.00 -1.81 -5.06
CA ILE A 56 1.71 -1.94 -6.52
C ILE A 56 2.99 -2.04 -7.34
N LEU A 57 3.99 -1.21 -7.04
CA LEU A 57 5.30 -1.26 -7.70
C LEU A 57 6.03 -2.56 -7.40
N LEU A 58 5.95 -3.05 -6.15
CA LEU A 58 6.53 -4.34 -5.76
C LEU A 58 5.89 -5.50 -6.53
N MET A 59 4.56 -5.52 -6.64
CA MET A 59 3.84 -6.52 -7.44
C MET A 59 4.30 -6.50 -8.90
N ARG A 60 4.41 -5.31 -9.51
CA ARG A 60 4.93 -5.16 -10.87
C ARG A 60 6.35 -5.71 -11.00
N PHE A 61 7.21 -5.41 -10.02
CA PHE A 61 8.59 -5.92 -9.98
C PHE A 61 8.64 -7.46 -9.87
N TYR A 62 7.74 -8.06 -9.09
CA TYR A 62 7.65 -9.53 -8.96
C TYR A 62 7.19 -10.20 -10.26
N PHE A 63 6.15 -9.68 -10.91
CA PHE A 63 5.66 -10.25 -12.17
C PHE A 63 6.63 -10.03 -13.33
N ILE A 64 7.07 -8.78 -13.56
CA ILE A 64 7.82 -8.43 -14.77
C ILE A 64 9.31 -8.75 -14.63
N ASN A 65 9.95 -8.28 -13.56
CA ASN A 65 11.41 -8.33 -13.44
C ASN A 65 11.89 -9.68 -12.89
N ARG A 66 11.19 -10.22 -11.88
CA ARG A 66 11.60 -11.45 -11.20
C ARG A 66 10.95 -12.71 -11.77
N LYS A 67 9.86 -12.61 -12.55
CA LYS A 67 9.05 -13.75 -13.00
C LYS A 67 8.67 -14.66 -11.82
N MET A 68 8.24 -14.04 -10.72
CA MET A 68 7.79 -14.70 -9.48
C MET A 68 6.28 -14.53 -9.35
N ASP A 69 5.55 -15.36 -10.09
CA ASP A 69 4.10 -15.21 -10.23
C ASP A 69 3.37 -15.51 -8.91
N THR A 70 3.87 -16.46 -8.12
CA THR A 70 3.23 -16.83 -6.85
C THR A 70 3.42 -15.74 -5.81
N ALA A 71 4.63 -15.18 -5.70
CA ALA A 71 4.88 -14.02 -4.83
C ALA A 71 4.11 -12.77 -5.29
N GLY A 72 4.04 -12.50 -6.60
CA GLY A 72 3.24 -11.39 -7.13
C GLY A 72 1.75 -11.51 -6.76
N LYS A 73 1.17 -12.72 -6.85
CA LYS A 73 -0.19 -13.01 -6.38
C LYS A 73 -0.34 -12.77 -4.87
N GLY A 74 0.68 -13.09 -4.07
CA GLY A 74 0.67 -12.78 -2.63
C GLY A 74 0.56 -11.28 -2.34
N VAL A 75 1.28 -10.44 -3.10
CA VAL A 75 1.16 -8.97 -2.99
C VAL A 75 -0.22 -8.49 -3.44
N LEU A 76 -0.75 -9.07 -4.53
CA LEU A 76 -2.10 -8.77 -5.03
C LEU A 76 -3.18 -9.05 -3.98
N ILE A 77 -3.07 -10.16 -3.23
CA ILE A 77 -3.99 -10.49 -2.14
C ILE A 77 -3.99 -9.39 -1.08
N ILE A 78 -2.82 -8.87 -0.71
CA ILE A 78 -2.72 -7.77 0.25
C ILE A 78 -3.37 -6.49 -0.30
N LEU A 79 -3.10 -6.14 -1.55
CA LEU A 79 -3.74 -4.99 -2.20
C LEU A 79 -5.27 -5.10 -2.22
N PHE A 80 -5.79 -6.30 -2.50
CA PHE A 80 -7.22 -6.58 -2.51
C PHE A 80 -7.85 -6.38 -1.12
N PHE A 81 -7.25 -6.96 -0.08
CA PHE A 81 -7.77 -6.82 1.29
C PHE A 81 -7.63 -5.40 1.82
N LEU A 82 -6.56 -4.68 1.50
CA LEU A 82 -6.44 -3.26 1.82
C LEU A 82 -7.57 -2.47 1.14
N GLY A 83 -7.75 -2.65 -0.17
CA GLY A 83 -8.85 -2.03 -0.92
C GLY A 83 -10.21 -2.28 -0.28
N LEU A 84 -10.55 -3.54 0.00
CA LEU A 84 -11.79 -3.91 0.69
C LEU A 84 -11.90 -3.30 2.10
N GLY A 85 -10.82 -3.33 2.87
CA GLY A 85 -10.78 -2.72 4.20
C GLY A 85 -11.07 -1.23 4.16
N TYR A 86 -10.59 -0.53 3.15
CA TYR A 86 -10.87 0.88 2.93
C TYR A 86 -12.34 1.14 2.54
N PHE A 87 -12.91 0.34 1.64
CA PHE A 87 -14.34 0.43 1.32
C PHE A 87 -15.22 0.17 2.56
N ALA A 88 -14.88 -0.84 3.36
CA ALA A 88 -15.57 -1.11 4.62
C ALA A 88 -15.45 0.07 5.60
N TYR A 89 -14.25 0.66 5.72
CA TYR A 89 -14.02 1.86 6.54
C TYR A 89 -14.88 3.05 6.09
N LEU A 90 -14.95 3.32 4.77
CA LEU A 90 -15.79 4.39 4.23
C LEU A 90 -17.28 4.16 4.51
N LYS A 91 -17.75 2.92 4.36
CA LYS A 91 -19.13 2.55 4.65
C LYS A 91 -19.48 2.74 6.14
N ILE A 92 -18.59 2.32 7.04
CA ILE A 92 -18.80 2.46 8.50
C ILE A 92 -18.83 3.94 8.90
N LYS A 93 -18.00 4.79 8.29
CA LYS A 93 -18.01 6.24 8.55
C LYS A 93 -19.13 7.02 7.87
N GLY A 94 -20.01 6.36 7.10
CA GLY A 94 -21.13 7.02 6.43
C GLY A 94 -20.72 7.92 5.26
N TYR A 95 -19.56 7.69 4.66
CA TYR A 95 -19.11 8.43 3.46
C TYR A 95 -19.69 7.88 2.14
N LEU A 96 -20.31 6.70 2.17
CA LEU A 96 -21.00 6.07 1.05
C LEU A 96 -22.51 6.24 1.26
N LEU A 97 -23.11 7.19 0.51
CA LEU A 97 -24.55 7.35 0.28
C LEU A 97 -24.89 6.75 -1.10
#